data_AF-A0A1F9Z516-F1
#
_entry.id   AF-A0A1F9Z516-F1
#
_cell.length_a   1.000
_cell.length_b   1.000
_cell.length_c   1.000
_cell.angle_alpha   90.00
_cell.angle_beta   90.00
_cell.angle_gamma   90.00
#
_symmetry.space_group_name_H-M   'P 1'
#
loop_
_entity.id
_entity.type
_entity.pdbx_description
1 polymer ?
#
loop_
_entity_poly.entity_id
_entity_poly.type
_entity_poly.pdbx_seq_one_letter_code
_entity_poly.pdbx_strand_id
1 'polypeptide(L)'
;METLRHWYVTPFGGTSPDLGLSQVGILRDALELNTRLDPTVDRVRVSVVGHGRLRPLLMDRFFEVVALDETHPDALKHSPMGEAVLPEADAALRREDAPRPGDEVLLNGVWSARVGTLPDPGVVMRAILDLLRRGS
;
A
#
# COMPACT_ATOMS: atom_id res chain seq x y z
N MET A 1 -16.74 4.82 15.48
CA MET A 1 -16.27 3.93 14.40
C MET A 1 -15.09 4.65 13.75
N GLU A 2 -13.86 4.34 14.18
CA GLU A 2 -12.63 5.11 13.88
C GLU A 2 -11.48 4.23 13.35
N THR A 3 -11.75 2.99 12.96
CA THR A 3 -10.72 1.98 12.68
C THR A 3 -10.40 1.75 11.20
N LEU A 4 -11.08 2.42 10.27
CA LEU A 4 -10.82 2.31 8.82
C LEU A 4 -9.96 3.46 8.24
N ARG A 5 -9.54 4.43 9.06
CA ARG A 5 -8.88 5.67 8.58
C ARG A 5 -7.41 5.51 8.16
N HIS A 6 -6.80 4.36 8.42
CA HIS A 6 -5.37 4.10 8.16
C HIS A 6 -5.14 3.10 7.02
N TRP A 7 -6.19 2.74 6.30
CA TRP A 7 -6.13 1.76 5.22
C TRP A 7 -6.37 2.45 3.89
N TYR A 8 -5.45 2.21 2.96
CA TYR A 8 -5.53 2.73 1.62
C TYR A 8 -5.38 1.56 0.65
N VAL A 9 -6.41 1.32 -0.17
CA VAL A 9 -6.39 0.29 -1.21
C VAL A 9 -6.18 0.99 -2.53
N THR A 10 -5.20 0.51 -3.30
CA THR A 10 -4.85 1.06 -4.60
C THR A 10 -4.31 -0.06 -5.48
N PRO A 11 -4.46 -0.01 -6.81
CA PRO A 11 -3.80 -0.96 -7.69
C PRO A 11 -2.27 -0.84 -7.58
N PHE A 12 -1.58 -1.95 -7.84
CA PHE A 12 -0.14 -2.00 -7.97
C PHE A 12 0.27 -1.46 -9.34
N GLY A 13 1.16 -0.47 -9.36
CA GLY A 13 1.58 0.23 -10.58
C GLY A 13 2.86 -0.32 -11.21
N GLY A 14 3.65 -1.05 -10.41
CA GLY A 14 4.93 -1.60 -10.84
C GLY A 14 6.04 -1.39 -9.82
N THR A 15 7.27 -1.58 -10.27
CA THR A 15 8.47 -1.37 -9.45
C THR A 15 9.35 -0.28 -10.00
N SER A 16 10.09 0.41 -9.15
CA SER A 16 11.04 1.45 -9.56
C SER A 16 12.37 1.37 -8.79
N PRO A 17 13.50 1.68 -9.43
CA PRO A 17 14.79 1.87 -8.76
C PRO A 17 14.89 3.20 -8.01
N ASP A 18 13.97 4.16 -8.20
CA ASP A 18 13.93 5.43 -7.45
C ASP A 18 13.66 5.22 -5.95
N LEU A 19 13.11 4.06 -5.58
CA LEU A 19 12.68 3.75 -4.22
C LEU A 19 13.71 2.89 -3.49
N GLY A 20 13.99 3.26 -2.25
CA GLY A 20 14.76 2.44 -1.33
C GLY A 20 14.02 1.16 -0.94
N LEU A 21 14.75 0.14 -0.48
CA LEU A 21 14.23 -1.23 -0.19
C LEU A 21 13.02 -1.29 0.76
N SER A 22 12.83 -0.26 1.59
CA SER A 22 11.73 -0.16 2.56
C SER A 22 10.88 1.09 2.33
N GLN A 23 10.73 1.49 1.07
CA GLN A 23 9.86 2.58 0.66
C GLN A 23 8.77 2.08 -0.28
N VAL A 24 7.60 2.69 -0.19
CA VAL A 24 6.50 2.50 -1.14
C VAL A 24 6.10 3.86 -1.66
N GLY A 25 6.09 3.98 -2.99
CA GLY A 25 5.71 5.21 -3.68
C GLY A 25 4.21 5.25 -3.92
N ILE A 26 3.61 6.40 -3.65
CA ILE A 26 2.24 6.75 -4.06
C ILE A 26 2.26 8.17 -4.60
N LEU A 27 1.55 8.44 -5.68
CA LEU A 27 1.36 9.81 -6.20
C LEU A 27 1.00 10.78 -5.07
N ARG A 28 1.74 11.89 -4.95
CA ARG A 28 1.51 12.92 -3.93
C ARG A 28 0.05 13.37 -3.86
N ASP A 29 -0.54 13.69 -5.02
CA ASP A 29 -1.93 14.10 -5.13
C ASP A 29 -2.90 13.04 -4.59
N ALA A 30 -2.62 11.76 -4.87
CA ALA A 30 -3.43 10.65 -4.37
C ALA A 30 -3.28 10.47 -2.84
N LEU A 31 -2.09 10.73 -2.29
CA LEU A 31 -1.90 10.73 -0.84
C LEU A 31 -2.72 11.83 -0.16
N GLU A 32 -2.69 13.05 -0.71
CA GLU A 32 -3.37 14.21 -0.12
C GLU A 32 -4.90 14.13 -0.25
N LEU A 33 -5.41 13.60 -1.37
CA LEU A 33 -6.84 13.55 -1.66
C LEU A 33 -7.54 12.32 -1.09
N ASN A 34 -6.87 11.16 -1.09
CA ASN A 34 -7.53 9.87 -0.85
C ASN A 34 -7.16 9.22 0.48
N THR A 35 -6.17 9.76 1.20
CA THR A 35 -5.72 9.16 2.46
C THR A 35 -5.33 10.24 3.49
N ARG A 36 -5.15 9.79 4.73
CA ARG A 36 -4.59 10.58 5.82
C ARG A 36 -3.23 10.05 6.26
N LEU A 37 -2.61 9.22 5.41
CA LEU A 37 -1.24 8.75 5.62
C LEU A 37 -0.31 9.95 5.50
N ASP A 38 0.47 10.19 6.54
CA ASP A 38 1.51 11.19 6.57
C ASP A 38 2.82 10.54 6.09
N PRO A 39 3.32 10.90 4.89
CA PRO A 39 4.54 10.30 4.35
C PRO A 39 5.80 10.57 5.20
N THR A 40 5.76 11.53 6.13
CA THR A 40 6.89 11.86 6.99
C THR A 40 6.97 11.00 8.25
N VAL A 41 5.86 10.38 8.68
CA VAL A 41 5.80 9.63 9.94
C VAL A 41 5.16 8.24 9.83
N ASP A 42 4.23 8.04 8.88
CA ASP A 42 3.50 6.80 8.78
C ASP A 42 4.32 5.72 8.08
N ARG A 43 4.36 4.56 8.74
CA ARG A 43 4.89 3.33 8.17
C ARG A 43 3.75 2.38 7.87
N VAL A 44 3.76 1.84 6.65
CA VAL A 44 2.68 1.00 6.14
C VAL A 44 3.15 -0.43 5.92
N ARG A 45 2.23 -1.38 6.11
CA ARG A 45 2.37 -2.73 5.60
C ARG A 45 1.67 -2.83 4.26
N VAL A 46 2.33 -3.41 3.27
CA VAL A 46 1.75 -3.70 1.95
C VAL A 46 1.23 -5.14 1.96
N SER A 47 0.03 -5.38 1.45
CA SER A 47 -0.59 -6.71 1.30
C SER A 47 -1.31 -6.80 -0.05
N VAL A 48 -1.22 -7.94 -0.76
CA VAL A 48 -1.97 -8.14 -2.02
C VAL A 48 -3.37 -8.66 -1.70
N VAL A 49 -4.40 -8.08 -2.33
CA VAL A 49 -5.81 -8.45 -2.16
C VAL A 49 -6.19 -9.49 -3.23
N GLY A 50 -6.99 -10.49 -2.86
CA GLY A 50 -7.59 -11.45 -3.82
C GLY A 50 -6.88 -12.81 -3.98
N HIS A 51 -5.63 -12.98 -3.53
CA HIS A 51 -4.90 -14.24 -3.71
C HIS A 51 -5.23 -15.32 -2.65
N GLY A 52 -6.51 -15.63 -2.38
CA GLY A 52 -6.99 -16.80 -1.60
C GLY A 52 -6.55 -16.95 -0.13
N ARG A 53 -5.53 -16.21 0.28
CA ARG A 53 -5.08 -15.91 1.63
C ARG A 53 -4.68 -14.45 1.54
N LEU A 54 -5.18 -13.61 2.44
CA LEU A 54 -4.42 -12.42 2.84
C LEU A 54 -3.14 -12.97 3.47
N ARG A 55 -2.20 -13.48 2.67
CA ARG A 55 -0.85 -13.67 3.13
C ARG A 55 -0.35 -12.26 3.29
N PRO A 56 -0.10 -11.79 4.51
CA PRO A 56 0.85 -10.71 4.62
C PRO A 56 2.06 -11.14 3.78
N LEU A 57 2.42 -10.34 2.79
CA LEU A 57 3.66 -10.55 2.04
C LEU A 57 4.73 -10.81 3.09
N LEU A 58 5.29 -12.01 3.10
CA LEU A 58 5.89 -12.67 4.27
C LEU A 58 7.25 -12.09 4.64
N MET A 59 7.46 -10.82 4.40
CA MET A 59 8.33 -10.02 5.22
C MET A 59 7.42 -9.01 5.92
N ASP A 60 7.22 -9.17 7.22
CA ASP A 60 6.61 -8.20 8.14
C ASP A 60 7.49 -6.93 8.16
N ARG A 61 7.59 -6.26 7.00
CA ARG A 61 8.41 -5.09 6.76
C ARG A 61 7.48 -3.91 6.61
N PHE A 62 7.85 -2.90 7.35
CA PHE A 62 7.23 -1.60 7.32
C PHE A 62 7.87 -0.79 6.18
N PHE A 63 7.04 -0.24 5.33
CA PHE A 63 7.46 0.65 4.26
C PHE A 63 7.23 2.10 4.70
N GLU A 64 8.20 2.96 4.43
CA GLU A 64 7.96 4.41 4.37
C GLU A 64 7.05 4.73 3.21
N VAL A 65 6.06 5.60 3.43
CA VAL A 65 5.30 6.14 2.31
C VAL A 65 6.09 7.30 1.72
N VAL A 66 6.44 7.21 0.44
CA VAL A 66 7.08 8.27 -0.32
C VAL A 66 6.04 8.92 -1.22
N ALA A 67 5.83 10.22 -1.06
CA ALA A 67 5.03 11.01 -1.98
C ALA A 67 5.79 11.15 -3.30
N LEU A 68 5.27 10.53 -4.36
CA LEU A 68 5.87 10.60 -5.68
C LEU A 68 5.56 11.93 -6.34
N ASP A 69 6.61 12.54 -6.88
CA ASP A 69 6.61 13.79 -7.63
C ASP A 69 7.77 13.76 -8.63
N GLU A 70 8.08 14.91 -9.25
CA GLU A 70 9.10 15.04 -10.29
C GLU A 70 10.52 14.60 -9.85
N THR A 71 10.80 14.49 -8.55
CA THR A 71 12.08 13.95 -8.06
C THR A 71 12.20 12.43 -8.17
N HIS A 72 11.11 11.70 -8.46
CA HIS A 72 11.08 10.24 -8.60
C HIS A 72 10.47 9.86 -9.97
N PRO A 73 11.13 10.24 -11.08
CA PRO A 73 10.51 10.22 -12.41
C PRO A 73 10.19 8.81 -12.93
N ASP A 74 10.94 7.77 -12.55
CA ASP A 74 10.65 6.40 -12.94
C ASP A 74 9.51 5.83 -12.09
N ALA A 75 9.50 6.07 -10.78
CA ALA A 75 8.37 5.68 -9.93
C ALA A 75 7.07 6.41 -10.33
N LEU A 76 7.14 7.69 -10.69
CA LEU A 76 5.95 8.49 -11.06
C LEU A 76 5.25 7.95 -12.32
N LYS A 77 6.00 7.42 -13.30
CA LYS A 77 5.44 6.78 -14.51
C LYS A 77 4.57 5.57 -14.17
N HIS A 78 4.85 4.92 -13.04
CA HIS A 78 4.10 3.76 -12.55
C HIS A 78 2.93 4.14 -11.63
N SER A 79 2.73 5.43 -11.30
CA SER A 79 1.64 5.90 -10.43
C SER A 79 0.83 7.05 -11.07
N PRO A 80 0.34 6.93 -12.32
CA PRO A 80 -0.41 8.01 -12.98
C PRO A 80 -1.71 8.42 -12.26
N MET A 81 -2.31 7.53 -11.46
CA MET A 81 -3.57 7.74 -10.75
C MET A 81 -3.47 7.47 -9.24
N GLY A 82 -2.26 7.25 -8.71
CA GLY A 82 -2.05 6.90 -7.30
C GLY A 82 -1.83 5.42 -7.03
N GLU A 83 -1.45 4.66 -8.05
CA GLU A 83 -1.04 3.26 -7.90
C GLU A 83 0.17 3.12 -6.98
N ALA A 84 0.23 2.01 -6.25
CA ALA A 84 1.36 1.70 -5.39
C ALA A 84 2.56 1.23 -6.21
N VAL A 85 3.70 1.88 -5.97
CA VAL A 85 4.98 1.55 -6.60
C VAL A 85 5.91 0.97 -5.54
N LEU A 86 6.48 -0.20 -5.81
CA LEU A 86 7.40 -0.88 -4.91
C LEU A 86 8.85 -0.70 -5.38
N PRO A 87 9.84 -0.93 -4.49
CA PRO A 87 11.24 -0.91 -4.91
C PRO A 87 11.51 -2.08 -5.85
N GLU A 88 12.34 -1.87 -6.88
CA GLU A 88 12.72 -2.94 -7.82
C GLU A 88 13.33 -4.16 -7.11
N ALA A 89 14.16 -3.92 -6.09
CA ALA A 89 14.73 -4.97 -5.26
C ALA A 89 13.69 -5.79 -4.47
N ASP A 90 12.47 -5.28 -4.30
CA ASP A 90 11.39 -5.99 -3.59
C ASP A 90 10.79 -7.12 -4.45
N ALA A 91 10.78 -6.98 -5.79
CA ALA A 91 10.35 -8.06 -6.68
C ALA A 91 11.21 -9.32 -6.53
N ALA A 92 12.54 -9.14 -6.41
CA ALA A 92 13.48 -10.24 -6.19
C ALA A 92 13.25 -10.96 -4.85
N LEU A 93 12.82 -10.22 -3.82
CA LEU A 93 12.54 -10.78 -2.49
C LEU A 93 11.21 -11.54 -2.45
N ARG A 94 10.22 -11.11 -3.23
CA ARG A 94 8.88 -11.71 -3.26
C ARG A 94 8.77 -12.95 -4.13
N ARG A 95 9.69 -13.14 -5.08
CA ARG A 95 9.74 -14.28 -6.01
C ARG A 95 8.37 -14.55 -6.64
N GLU A 96 7.67 -15.59 -6.20
CA GLU A 96 6.42 -16.09 -6.79
C GLU A 96 5.19 -15.30 -6.29
N ASP A 97 5.32 -14.57 -5.18
CA ASP A 97 4.26 -13.78 -4.54
C ASP A 97 4.31 -12.29 -4.93
N ALA A 98 5.05 -11.93 -5.98
CA ALA A 98 5.11 -10.55 -6.46
C ALA A 98 3.77 -10.13 -7.11
N PRO A 99 3.18 -8.98 -6.71
CA PRO A 99 1.98 -8.46 -7.36
C PRO A 99 2.28 -8.12 -8.83
N ARG A 100 1.26 -8.26 -9.66
CA ARG A 100 1.28 -7.85 -11.07
C ARG A 100 0.63 -6.48 -11.21
N PRO A 101 1.07 -5.64 -12.17
CA PRO A 101 0.43 -4.35 -12.39
C PRO A 101 -1.09 -4.51 -12.56
N GLY A 102 -1.86 -3.74 -11.80
CA GLY A 102 -3.31 -3.83 -11.71
C GLY A 102 -3.85 -4.69 -10.56
N ASP A 103 -3.03 -5.54 -9.91
CA ASP A 103 -3.45 -6.24 -8.68
C ASP A 103 -3.74 -5.22 -7.58
N GLU A 104 -4.84 -5.40 -6.85
CA GLU A 104 -5.15 -4.55 -5.72
C GLU A 104 -4.18 -4.80 -4.56
N VAL A 105 -3.59 -3.73 -4.03
CA VAL A 105 -2.77 -3.77 -2.83
C VAL A 105 -3.37 -2.92 -1.73
N LEU A 106 -3.33 -3.45 -0.51
CA LEU A 106 -3.72 -2.79 0.72
C LEU A 106 -2.47 -2.25 1.41
N LEU A 107 -2.47 -0.95 1.64
CA LEU A 107 -1.53 -0.22 2.48
C LEU A 107 -2.19 0.00 3.84
N ASN A 108 -1.68 -0.69 4.85
CA ASN A 108 -2.19 -0.59 6.22
C ASN A 108 -1.18 0.19 7.06
N GLY A 109 -1.53 1.41 7.50
CA GLY A 109 -0.75 2.19 8.46
C GLY A 109 -0.75 1.50 9.83
N VAL A 110 0.31 0.76 10.13
CA VAL A 110 0.45 0.02 11.40
C VAL A 110 1.07 0.89 12.49
N TRP A 111 1.79 1.95 12.10
CA TRP A 111 2.44 2.89 13.03
C TRP A 111 1.97 4.32 12.81
N SER A 112 0.66 4.55 12.69
CA SER A 112 0.14 5.84 13.10
C SER A 112 0.32 5.91 14.61
N ALA A 113 1.11 6.87 15.09
CA ALA A 113 1.42 7.07 16.50
C ALA A 113 0.18 7.46 17.34
N ARG A 114 -0.80 6.55 17.45
CA ARG A 114 -1.86 6.51 18.45
C ARG A 114 -1.97 5.09 18.96
N VAL A 115 -1.18 4.84 20.00
CA VAL A 115 -1.32 3.78 21.01
C VAL A 115 -2.69 3.08 20.97
N GLY A 116 -2.72 1.77 20.70
CA GLY A 116 -3.56 0.89 21.50
C GLY A 116 -4.42 -0.21 20.85
N THR A 117 -4.65 -0.26 19.54
CA THR A 117 -5.58 -1.30 19.00
C THR A 117 -5.27 -1.70 17.57
N LEU A 118 -4.75 -2.92 17.40
CA LEU A 118 -4.88 -3.63 16.13
C LEU A 118 -6.38 -3.83 15.85
N PRO A 119 -6.89 -3.47 14.65
CA PRO A 119 -8.30 -3.69 14.31
C PRO A 119 -8.62 -5.17 14.23
N ASP A 120 -9.80 -5.54 14.72
CA ASP A 120 -10.30 -6.92 14.72
C ASP A 120 -10.37 -7.49 13.29
N PRO A 121 -9.88 -8.72 13.04
CA PRO A 121 -9.86 -9.33 11.71
C PRO A 121 -11.23 -9.47 11.05
N GLY A 122 -12.34 -9.51 11.82
CA GLY A 122 -13.69 -9.50 11.28
C GLY A 122 -14.10 -8.15 10.70
N VAL A 123 -13.61 -7.04 11.27
CA VAL A 123 -13.82 -5.69 10.72
C VAL A 123 -13.05 -5.53 9.42
N VAL A 124 -11.83 -6.10 9.36
CA VAL A 124 -11.00 -6.15 8.14
C VAL A 124 -11.75 -6.81 6.99
N MET A 125 -12.26 -8.02 7.24
CA MET A 125 -12.94 -8.80 6.21
C MET A 125 -14.21 -8.12 5.70
N ARG A 126 -14.93 -7.40 6.56
CA ARG A 126 -16.17 -6.73 6.20
C ARG A 126 -15.96 -5.51 5.31
N ALA A 127 -14.89 -4.75 5.54
CA ALA A 127 -14.53 -3.62 4.69
C ALA A 127 -14.10 -4.09 3.28
N ILE A 128 -13.32 -5.17 3.21
CA ILE A 128 -12.91 -5.79 1.94
C ILE A 128 -14.13 -6.25 1.14
N LEU A 129 -15.09 -6.91 1.80
CA LEU A 129 -16.32 -7.36 1.15
C LEU A 129 -17.21 -6.21 0.67
N ASP A 130 -17.23 -5.06 1.36
CA ASP A 130 -17.98 -3.88 0.92
C ASP A 130 -17.34 -3.23 -0.31
N LEU A 131 -16.00 -3.20 -0.38
CA LEU A 131 -15.26 -2.68 -1.53
C LEU A 131 -15.48 -3.54 -2.78
N LEU A 132 -15.34 -4.88 -2.64
CA LEU A 132 -15.59 -5.83 -3.72
C LEU A 132 -17.03 -5.77 -4.25
N ARG A 133 -18.00 -5.39 -3.39
CA ARG A 133 -19.41 -5.24 -3.79
C ARG A 133 -19.71 -3.95 -4.54
N ARG A 134 -18.87 -2.92 -4.43
CA ARG A 134 -19.06 -1.62 -5.09
C ARG A 134 -18.40 -1.53 -6.47
N GLY A 135 -17.55 -2.50 -6.83
CA GLY A 135 -16.91 -2.60 -8.14
C GLY A 135 -17.64 -3.52 -9.14
N SER A 136 -18.89 -3.90 -8.88
CA SER A 136 -19.73 -4.73 -9.78
C SER A 136 -20.90 -3.95 -10.37
#